data_AF-A0A2W2F6P6-F1
#
_entry.id   AF-A0A2W2F6P6-F1
#
_cell.length_a   1.000
_cell.length_b   1.000
_cell.length_c   1.000
_cell.angle_alpha   90.00
_cell.angle_beta   90.00
_cell.angle_gamma   90.00
#
_symmetry.space_group_name_H-M   'P 1'
#
loop_
_entity.id
_entity.type
_entity.pdbx_description
1 polymer ?
#
loop_
_entity_poly.entity_id
_entity_poly.type
_entity_poly.pdbx_seq_one_letter_code
_entity_poly.pdbx_strand_id
1 'polypeptide(L)'
;MGAAQPWSRPARRRQPVRAGLVFVGAGVALCCIGVAGLGAWNVQVVTQAAGPVRETADGFLRQVTAGDTDGAYEQLCADSRSRWSQLGFTSWVRTPPVVRDYEIVDVSVATRGGRPHGTVKVKLTRDTGSTEQRDLTVVQEHGDWQVCGDPY
;
A
#
# COMPACT_ATOMS: atom_id res chain seq x y z
N MET A 1 -57.96 45.74 53.63
CA MET A 1 -56.50 45.65 53.38
C MET A 1 -56.03 44.35 54.02
N GLY A 2 -55.43 43.34 53.38
CA GLY A 2 -55.30 42.89 52.00
C GLY A 2 -55.01 41.39 52.10
N ALA A 3 -55.68 40.55 51.29
CA ALA A 3 -55.52 39.10 51.35
C ALA A 3 -54.24 38.69 50.59
N ALA A 4 -53.28 38.09 51.28
CA ALA A 4 -52.09 37.53 50.65
C ALA A 4 -52.45 36.21 49.95
N GLN A 5 -52.41 36.20 48.61
CA GLN A 5 -52.50 34.96 47.84
C GLN A 5 -51.15 34.21 47.87
N PRO A 6 -51.12 32.89 48.11
CA PRO A 6 -49.89 32.12 48.02
C PRO A 6 -49.54 31.89 46.55
N TRP A 7 -48.46 32.54 46.09
CA TRP A 7 -47.92 32.36 44.76
C TRP A 7 -47.11 31.05 44.69
N SER A 8 -47.71 29.97 44.16
CA SER A 8 -46.97 28.74 43.83
C SER A 8 -46.36 28.86 42.42
N ARG A 9 -45.05 29.13 42.34
CA ARG A 9 -44.31 29.03 41.06
C ARG A 9 -44.00 27.55 40.77
N PRO A 10 -44.34 27.01 39.59
CA PRO A 10 -43.99 25.62 39.27
C PRO A 10 -42.47 25.50 39.12
N ALA A 11 -41.86 24.59 39.87
CA ALA A 11 -40.47 24.21 39.70
C ALA A 11 -40.29 23.64 38.28
N ARG A 12 -39.58 24.35 37.39
CA ARG A 12 -39.21 23.82 36.08
C ARG A 12 -38.36 22.56 36.29
N ARG A 13 -38.92 21.42 35.92
CA ARG A 13 -38.24 20.12 35.93
C ARG A 13 -37.02 20.18 35.01
N ARG A 14 -35.88 19.91 35.62
CA ARG A 14 -34.55 19.64 35.07
C ARG A 14 -34.62 18.86 33.74
N GLN A 15 -34.07 19.43 32.66
CA GLN A 15 -33.71 18.70 31.44
C GLN A 15 -32.17 18.70 31.14
N PRO A 16 -31.25 18.54 32.12
CA PRO A 16 -29.82 18.46 31.82
C PRO A 16 -29.44 17.15 31.10
N VAL A 17 -30.27 16.11 31.23
CA VAL A 17 -29.97 14.77 30.71
C VAL A 17 -30.03 14.70 29.19
N ARG A 18 -30.95 15.46 28.56
CA ARG A 18 -31.10 15.51 27.09
C ARG A 18 -29.93 16.23 26.42
N ALA A 19 -29.43 17.31 27.02
CA ALA A 19 -28.27 18.02 26.49
C ALA A 19 -26.99 17.17 26.58
N GLY A 20 -26.76 16.50 27.72
CA GLY A 20 -25.61 15.60 27.89
C GLY A 20 -25.61 14.44 26.88
N LEU A 21 -26.79 13.86 26.58
CA LEU A 21 -26.91 12.77 25.62
C LEU A 21 -26.55 13.20 24.18
N VAL A 22 -26.88 14.44 23.80
CA VAL A 22 -26.55 15.00 22.47
C VAL A 22 -25.04 15.21 22.33
N PHE A 23 -24.37 15.71 23.37
CA PHE A 23 -22.90 15.88 23.33
C PHE A 23 -22.16 14.55 23.27
N VAL A 24 -22.60 13.54 24.03
CA VAL A 24 -22.02 12.19 23.96
C VAL A 24 -22.24 11.58 22.58
N GLY A 25 -23.45 11.69 22.02
CA GLY A 25 -23.76 11.22 20.67
C GLY A 25 -22.91 11.91 19.59
N ALA A 26 -22.76 13.24 19.68
CA ALA A 26 -21.93 14.00 18.75
C ALA A 26 -20.44 13.64 18.85
N GLY A 27 -19.92 13.43 20.06
CA GLY A 27 -18.54 13.01 20.28
C GLY A 27 -18.25 11.61 19.73
N VAL A 28 -19.16 10.65 19.94
CA VAL A 28 -19.04 9.30 19.37
C VAL A 28 -19.12 9.34 17.85
N ALA A 29 -20.06 10.11 17.28
CA ALA A 29 -20.19 10.26 15.83
C ALA A 29 -18.92 10.87 15.22
N LEU A 30 -18.37 11.94 15.80
CA LEU A 30 -17.10 12.55 15.36
C LEU A 30 -15.91 11.59 15.47
N CYS A 31 -15.85 10.79 16.55
CA CYS A 31 -14.82 9.76 16.71
C CYS A 31 -14.92 8.68 15.62
N CYS A 32 -16.14 8.18 15.35
CA CYS A 32 -16.37 7.19 14.31
C CYS A 32 -16.09 7.74 12.90
N ILE A 33 -16.49 8.99 12.61
CA ILE A 33 -16.22 9.65 11.33
C ILE A 33 -14.71 9.90 11.17
N GLY A 34 -14.01 10.31 12.23
CA GLY A 34 -12.56 10.51 12.21
C GLY A 34 -11.79 9.21 11.95
N VAL A 35 -12.13 8.12 12.65
CA VAL A 35 -11.49 6.81 12.45
C VAL A 35 -11.82 6.23 11.08
N ALA A 36 -13.08 6.33 10.62
CA ALA A 36 -13.48 5.88 9.29
C ALA A 36 -12.81 6.70 8.17
N GLY A 37 -12.68 8.02 8.35
CA GLY A 37 -12.01 8.91 7.38
C GLY A 37 -10.51 8.64 7.29
N LEU A 38 -9.82 8.46 8.42
CA LEU A 38 -8.39 8.12 8.45
C LEU A 38 -8.11 6.71 7.89
N GLY A 39 -9.02 5.77 8.13
CA GLY A 39 -8.97 4.42 7.57
C GLY A 39 -9.18 4.41 6.05
N ALA A 40 -10.22 5.09 5.57
CA ALA A 40 -10.55 5.16 4.14
C ALA A 40 -9.43 5.84 3.34
N TRP A 41 -8.84 6.92 3.85
CA TRP A 41 -7.70 7.58 3.18
C TRP A 41 -6.48 6.67 3.05
N ASN A 42 -6.14 5.93 4.12
CA ASN A 42 -5.04 4.97 4.08
C ASN A 42 -5.29 3.84 3.07
N VAL A 43 -6.49 3.27 3.08
CA VAL A 43 -6.86 2.20 2.14
C VAL A 43 -6.81 2.71 0.71
N GLN A 44 -7.33 3.90 0.44
CA GLN A 44 -7.38 4.46 -0.92
C GLN A 44 -5.97 4.69 -1.48
N VAL A 45 -5.05 5.25 -0.69
CA VAL A 45 -3.64 5.46 -1.10
C VAL A 45 -2.93 4.12 -1.36
N VAL A 46 -3.14 3.13 -0.49
CA VAL A 46 -2.55 1.79 -0.65
C VAL A 46 -3.11 1.07 -1.89
N THR A 47 -4.41 1.16 -2.14
CA THR A 47 -5.04 0.54 -3.32
C THR A 47 -4.64 1.23 -4.62
N GLN A 48 -4.42 2.55 -4.61
CA GLN A 48 -3.97 3.28 -5.80
C GLN A 48 -2.53 2.92 -6.18
N ALA A 49 -1.67 2.63 -5.20
CA ALA A 49 -0.29 2.24 -5.46
C ALA A 49 -0.15 0.81 -6.00
N ALA A 50 -1.14 -0.07 -5.79
CA ALA A 50 -1.08 -1.46 -6.26
C ALA A 50 -1.02 -1.58 -7.79
N GLY A 51 -1.68 -0.67 -8.52
CA GLY A 51 -1.64 -0.63 -9.99
C GLY A 51 -0.23 -0.35 -10.53
N PRO A 52 0.37 0.80 -10.21
CA PRO A 52 1.74 1.13 -10.61
C PRO A 52 2.78 0.09 -10.17
N VAL A 53 2.65 -0.46 -8.96
CA VAL A 53 3.54 -1.53 -8.47
C VAL A 53 3.45 -2.78 -9.36
N ARG A 54 2.23 -3.19 -9.73
CA ARG A 54 2.02 -4.31 -10.64
C ARG A 54 2.62 -4.03 -12.03
N GLU A 55 2.38 -2.84 -12.57
CA GLU A 55 2.85 -2.43 -13.90
C GLU A 55 4.38 -2.39 -13.97
N THR A 56 5.05 -1.87 -12.95
CA THR A 56 6.52 -1.89 -12.86
C THR A 56 7.06 -3.31 -12.80
N ALA A 57 6.49 -4.17 -11.94
CA ALA A 57 6.92 -5.56 -11.86
C ALA A 57 6.70 -6.33 -13.17
N ASP A 58 5.55 -6.11 -13.83
CA ASP A 58 5.23 -6.68 -15.13
C ASP A 58 6.18 -6.19 -16.23
N GLY A 59 6.49 -4.89 -16.25
CA GLY A 59 7.47 -4.30 -17.17
C GLY A 59 8.85 -4.93 -17.03
N PHE A 60 9.34 -5.05 -15.80
CA PHE A 60 10.63 -5.67 -15.52
C PHE A 60 10.67 -7.14 -15.95
N LEU A 61 9.67 -7.94 -15.54
CA LEU A 61 9.63 -9.37 -15.86
C LEU A 61 9.51 -9.63 -17.36
N ARG A 62 8.75 -8.80 -18.09
CA ARG A 62 8.65 -8.86 -19.54
C ARG A 62 9.98 -8.63 -20.24
N GLN A 63 10.78 -7.69 -19.76
CA GLN A 63 12.12 -7.44 -20.31
C GLN A 63 13.05 -8.62 -20.01
N VAL A 64 12.99 -9.17 -18.79
CA VAL A 64 13.75 -10.38 -18.41
C VAL A 64 13.39 -11.56 -19.32
N THR A 65 12.11 -11.86 -19.53
CA THR A 65 11.69 -12.99 -20.37
C THR A 65 11.93 -12.75 -21.87
N ALA A 66 11.90 -11.50 -22.32
CA ALA A 66 12.31 -11.12 -23.66
C ALA A 66 13.83 -11.19 -23.89
N GLY A 67 14.63 -11.36 -22.82
CA GLY A 67 16.09 -11.35 -22.86
C GLY A 67 16.71 -9.94 -22.97
N ASP A 68 15.89 -8.90 -22.82
CA ASP A 68 16.31 -7.49 -22.75
C ASP A 68 16.81 -7.16 -21.34
N THR A 69 18.01 -7.65 -21.02
CA THR A 69 18.62 -7.46 -19.71
C THR A 69 19.05 -6.02 -19.45
N ASP A 70 19.30 -5.24 -20.50
CA ASP A 70 19.69 -3.82 -20.37
C ASP A 70 18.48 -2.98 -19.97
N GLY A 71 17.33 -3.18 -20.63
CA GLY A 71 16.08 -2.57 -20.22
C GLY A 71 15.71 -2.95 -18.79
N ALA A 72 15.81 -4.24 -18.45
CA ALA A 72 15.47 -4.73 -17.12
C ALA A 72 16.37 -4.14 -16.02
N TYR A 73 17.65 -3.93 -16.32
CA TYR A 73 18.61 -3.31 -15.41
C TYR A 73 18.26 -1.84 -15.11
N GLU A 74 17.78 -1.08 -16.09
CA GLU A 74 17.38 0.32 -15.88
C GLU A 74 16.13 0.47 -15.01
N GLN A 75 15.31 -0.57 -14.87
CA GLN A 75 14.17 -0.59 -13.95
C GLN A 75 14.55 -0.93 -12.49
N LEU A 76 15.82 -1.27 -12.24
CA LEU A 76 16.30 -1.54 -10.90
C LEU A 76 16.50 -0.25 -10.11
N CYS A 77 16.12 -0.29 -8.83
CA CYS A 77 16.33 0.82 -7.91
C CYS A 77 17.82 1.13 -7.69
N ALA A 78 18.11 2.35 -7.24
CA ALA A 78 19.48 2.82 -7.07
C ALA A 78 20.31 1.93 -6.15
N ASP A 79 19.71 1.42 -5.06
CA ASP A 79 20.35 0.50 -4.13
C ASP A 79 20.78 -0.81 -4.83
N SER A 80 19.93 -1.38 -5.68
CA SER A 80 20.26 -2.61 -6.42
C SER A 80 21.32 -2.36 -7.48
N ARG A 81 21.25 -1.23 -8.20
CA ARG A 81 22.28 -0.79 -9.19
C ARG A 81 23.62 -0.45 -8.55
N SER A 82 23.64 -0.15 -7.24
CA SER A 82 24.88 0.07 -6.49
C SER A 82 25.59 -1.23 -6.12
N ARG A 83 24.83 -2.32 -5.92
CA ARG A 83 25.34 -3.65 -5.58
C ARG A 83 25.68 -4.49 -6.81
N TRP A 84 24.91 -4.33 -7.88
CA TRP A 84 25.04 -5.11 -9.11
C TRP A 84 25.46 -4.21 -10.25
N SER A 85 26.59 -4.54 -10.89
CA SER A 85 26.90 -3.93 -12.18
C SER A 85 25.95 -4.46 -13.26
N GLN A 86 25.73 -3.67 -14.31
CA GLN A 86 24.92 -4.09 -15.46
C GLN A 86 25.40 -5.42 -16.05
N LEU A 87 26.72 -5.60 -16.20
CA LEU A 87 27.31 -6.86 -16.66
C LEU A 87 27.03 -8.01 -15.70
N GLY A 88 27.13 -7.77 -14.38
CA GLY A 88 26.83 -8.77 -13.36
C GLY A 88 25.37 -9.21 -13.38
N PHE A 89 24.45 -8.25 -13.47
CA PHE A 89 23.01 -8.51 -13.63
C PHE A 89 22.72 -9.33 -14.88
N THR A 90 23.22 -8.90 -16.04
CA THR A 90 23.02 -9.59 -17.32
C THR A 90 23.57 -11.01 -17.29
N SER A 91 24.75 -11.22 -16.70
CA SER A 91 25.35 -12.54 -16.54
C SER A 91 24.48 -13.45 -15.67
N TRP A 92 23.98 -12.92 -14.55
CA TRP A 92 23.13 -13.66 -13.61
C TRP A 92 21.79 -14.07 -14.24
N VAL A 93 21.06 -13.12 -14.82
CA VAL A 93 19.73 -13.38 -15.44
C VAL A 93 19.81 -14.40 -16.59
N ARG A 94 20.95 -14.45 -17.27
CA ARG A 94 21.21 -15.39 -18.37
C ARG A 94 21.77 -16.74 -17.89
N THR A 95 22.05 -16.90 -16.60
CA THR A 95 22.55 -18.16 -16.05
C THR A 95 21.42 -19.19 -16.04
N PRO A 96 21.56 -20.35 -16.70
CA PRO A 96 20.55 -21.38 -16.68
C PRO A 96 20.27 -21.91 -15.26
N PRO A 97 19.02 -22.26 -14.93
CA PRO A 97 17.87 -22.24 -15.82
C PRO A 97 17.25 -20.82 -15.95
N VAL A 98 17.05 -20.36 -17.19
CA VAL A 98 16.58 -18.99 -17.45
C VAL A 98 15.07 -18.88 -17.30
N VAL A 99 14.57 -17.71 -16.91
CA VAL A 99 13.12 -17.45 -16.85
C VAL A 99 12.56 -17.38 -18.27
N ARG A 100 11.55 -18.20 -18.56
CA ARG A 100 10.83 -18.19 -19.85
C ARG A 100 9.48 -17.53 -19.77
N ASP A 101 8.80 -17.67 -18.64
CA ASP A 101 7.46 -17.14 -18.43
C ASP A 101 7.27 -16.75 -16.98
N TYR A 102 6.27 -15.90 -16.72
CA TYR A 102 5.96 -15.42 -15.39
C TYR A 102 4.47 -15.16 -15.21
N GLU A 103 4.01 -15.27 -13.97
CA GLU A 103 2.65 -14.96 -13.56
C GLU A 103 2.70 -14.12 -12.28
N ILE A 104 2.02 -12.96 -12.28
CA ILE A 104 1.87 -12.14 -11.07
C ILE A 104 0.66 -12.65 -10.28
N VAL A 105 0.96 -13.37 -9.20
CA VAL A 105 -0.02 -14.07 -8.35
C VAL A 105 -0.69 -13.09 -7.39
N ASP A 106 0.09 -12.22 -6.75
CA ASP A 106 -0.41 -11.29 -5.73
C ASP A 106 0.39 -9.99 -5.72
N VAL A 107 -0.27 -8.91 -5.31
CA VAL A 107 0.35 -7.59 -5.16
C VAL A 107 -0.13 -7.01 -3.83
N SER A 108 0.83 -6.75 -2.95
CA SER A 108 0.57 -6.09 -1.68
C SER A 108 1.38 -4.79 -1.61
N VAL A 109 0.78 -3.75 -1.05
CA VAL A 109 1.45 -2.48 -0.80
C VAL A 109 1.33 -2.16 0.68
N ALA A 110 2.44 -1.75 1.27
CA ALA A 110 2.49 -1.27 2.64
C ALA A 110 3.33 0.00 2.72
N THR A 111 3.25 0.70 3.84
CA THR A 111 4.00 1.94 4.07
C THR A 111 5.03 1.71 5.17
N ARG A 112 6.31 2.00 4.91
CA ARG A 112 7.42 1.86 5.87
C ARG A 112 8.19 3.17 5.90
N GLY A 113 8.33 3.76 7.09
CA GLY A 113 8.99 5.06 7.25
C GLY A 113 8.33 6.19 6.43
N GLY A 114 7.01 6.12 6.22
CA GLY A 114 6.25 7.12 5.44
C GLY A 114 6.38 6.96 3.91
N ARG A 115 7.07 5.93 3.41
CA ARG A 115 7.19 5.65 1.98
C ARG A 115 6.45 4.35 1.62
N PRO A 116 5.68 4.34 0.50
CA PRO A 116 5.01 3.14 0.07
C PRO A 116 6.02 2.16 -0.53
N HIS A 117 5.83 0.87 -0.25
CA HIS A 117 6.61 -0.25 -0.77
C HIS A 117 5.65 -1.33 -1.23
N GLY A 118 5.88 -1.81 -2.44
CA GLY A 118 5.18 -2.93 -3.04
C GLY A 118 5.93 -4.24 -2.81
N THR A 119 5.18 -5.30 -2.55
CA THR A 119 5.67 -6.68 -2.64
C THR A 119 4.79 -7.40 -3.66
N VAL A 120 5.41 -7.89 -4.73
CA VAL A 120 4.74 -8.56 -5.84
C VAL A 120 5.13 -10.03 -5.80
N LYS A 121 4.17 -10.90 -5.51
CA LYS A 121 4.39 -12.34 -5.53
C LYS A 121 4.25 -12.84 -6.95
N VAL A 122 5.31 -13.45 -7.46
CA VAL A 122 5.41 -13.92 -8.83
C VAL A 122 5.71 -15.40 -8.87
N LYS A 123 5.10 -16.09 -9.83
CA LYS A 123 5.44 -17.46 -10.18
C LYS A 123 6.25 -17.42 -11.46
N LEU A 124 7.49 -17.88 -11.41
CA LEU A 124 8.41 -17.94 -12.54
C LEU A 124 8.41 -19.34 -13.11
N THR A 125 8.34 -19.45 -14.43
CA THR A 125 8.53 -20.70 -15.17
C THR A 125 9.89 -20.65 -15.84
N ARG A 126 10.74 -21.62 -15.51
CA ARG A 126 12.08 -21.74 -16.06
C ARG A 126 12.07 -22.50 -17.40
N ASP A 127 13.12 -22.38 -18.19
CA ASP A 127 13.29 -23.09 -19.47
C ASP A 127 13.30 -24.62 -19.36
N THR A 128 13.64 -25.15 -18.19
CA THR A 128 13.52 -26.57 -17.84
C THR A 128 12.07 -27.03 -17.60
N GLY A 129 11.10 -26.11 -17.58
CA GLY A 129 9.70 -26.36 -17.24
C GLY A 129 9.41 -26.35 -15.74
N SER A 130 10.43 -26.20 -14.88
CA SER A 130 10.21 -26.04 -13.44
C SER A 130 9.57 -24.70 -13.12
N THR A 131 8.67 -24.67 -12.12
CA THR A 131 8.09 -23.43 -11.62
C THR A 131 8.53 -23.13 -10.20
N GLU A 132 8.74 -21.86 -9.88
CA GLU A 132 9.06 -21.39 -8.53
C GLU A 132 8.30 -20.11 -8.19
N GLN A 133 8.04 -19.86 -6.91
CA GLN A 133 7.47 -18.59 -6.46
C GLN A 133 8.55 -17.70 -5.84
N ARG A 134 8.49 -16.40 -6.14
CA ARG A 134 9.38 -15.37 -5.58
C ARG A 134 8.60 -14.11 -5.28
N ASP A 135 9.14 -13.31 -4.38
CA ASP A 135 8.61 -11.99 -4.05
C ASP A 135 9.54 -10.92 -4.65
N LEU A 136 9.01 -10.08 -5.52
CA LEU A 136 9.69 -8.89 -6.04
C LEU A 136 9.38 -7.72 -5.11
N THR A 137 10.42 -7.02 -4.67
CA THR A 137 10.22 -5.76 -3.94
C THR A 137 10.19 -4.60 -4.94
N VAL A 138 9.18 -3.74 -4.84
CA VAL A 138 9.06 -2.54 -5.67
C VAL A 138 9.00 -1.33 -4.74
N VAL A 139 9.84 -0.34 -4.96
CA VAL A 139 9.92 0.85 -4.12
C VAL A 139 9.70 2.09 -4.96
N GLN A 140 9.24 3.16 -4.32
CA GLN A 140 9.16 4.46 -4.97
C GLN A 140 10.44 5.27 -4.71
N GLU A 141 11.13 5.63 -5.79
CA GLU A 141 12.32 6.47 -5.81
C GLU A 141 12.11 7.65 -6.78
N HIS A 142 12.29 8.88 -6.28
CA HIS A 142 12.15 10.11 -7.09
C HIS A 142 10.80 10.30 -7.80
N GLY A 143 9.74 9.61 -7.34
CA GLY A 143 8.41 9.67 -7.94
C GLY A 143 8.07 8.45 -8.81
N ASP A 144 9.09 7.68 -9.20
CA ASP A 144 8.95 6.50 -10.05
C ASP A 144 9.06 5.21 -9.24
N TRP A 145 8.37 4.18 -9.70
CA TRP A 145 8.43 2.85 -9.10
C TRP A 145 9.54 2.04 -9.75
N GLN A 146 10.39 1.44 -8.92
CA GLN A 146 11.55 0.67 -9.36
C GLN A 146 11.65 -0.64 -8.59
N VAL A 147 12.21 -1.67 -9.24
CA VAL A 147 12.38 -2.99 -8.63
C VAL A 147 13.64 -2.99 -7.76
N CYS A 148 13.51 -3.35 -6.50
CA CYS A 148 14.63 -3.58 -5.60
C CYS A 148 14.77 -5.06 -5.29
N GLY A 149 16.02 -5.49 -5.07
CA GLY A 149 16.32 -6.81 -4.57
C GLY A 149 17.65 -7.33 -5.09
N ASP A 150 17.93 -8.58 -4.76
CA ASP A 150 18.96 -9.33 -5.46
C ASP A 150 18.38 -9.86 -6.78
N PRO A 151 19.20 -9.98 -7.83
CA PRO A 151 18.77 -10.37 -9.16
C PRO A 151 18.22 -11.80 -9.16
N TYR A 152 17.18 -12.00 -9.96
CA TYR A 152 16.31 -13.17 -9.99
C TYR A 152 16.76 -14.23 -11.01
#